data_AF-A0A1N6NS49-F1
#
_entry.id   AF-A0A1N6NS49-F1
#
_cell.length_a   1.000
_cell.length_b   1.000
_cell.length_c   1.000
_cell.angle_alpha   90.00
_cell.angle_beta   90.00
_cell.angle_gamma   90.00
#
_symmetry.space_group_name_H-M   'P 1'
#
loop_
_entity.id
_entity.type
_entity.pdbx_description
1 polymer ?
#
loop_
_entity_poly.entity_id
_entity_poly.type
_entity_poly.pdbx_seq_one_letter_code
_entity_poly.pdbx_strand_id
1 'polypeptide(L)' 'MQLSTPHALLLFLLLTLINGPALAGKGQVAGGGIARTIECNQNIARYLELDEQRRQRSDTPPCREAFRLSRRFLLA' A
#
# COMPACT_ATOMS: atom_id res chain seq x y z
N MET A 1 20.23 -24.18 -15.50
CA MET A 1 20.66 -23.17 -16.48
C MET A 1 21.76 -22.33 -15.84
N GLN A 2 23.02 -22.54 -16.22
CA GLN A 2 24.11 -21.64 -15.82
C GLN A 2 24.27 -20.59 -16.92
N LEU A 3 24.15 -19.32 -16.54
CA LEU A 3 24.31 -18.21 -17.47
C LEU A 3 25.79 -18.00 -17.71
N SER A 4 26.22 -17.97 -18.98
CA SER A 4 27.63 -17.70 -19.28
C SER A 4 27.99 -16.26 -18.87
N THR A 5 29.23 -16.05 -18.46
CA THR A 5 29.77 -14.76 -18.01
C THR A 5 29.43 -13.57 -18.91
N PRO A 6 29.53 -13.64 -20.26
CA PRO A 6 29.15 -12.49 -21.10
C PRO A 6 27.65 -12.17 -21.04
N HIS A 7 26.79 -13.19 -20.91
CA HIS A 7 25.34 -12.99 -20.79
C HIS A 7 24.98 -12.41 -19.42
N ALA A 8 25.68 -12.82 -18.37
CA ALA A 8 25.51 -12.25 -17.04
C ALA A 8 25.88 -10.76 -17.01
N LEU A 9 27.00 -10.40 -17.63
CA LEU A 9 27.43 -9.00 -17.76
C LEU A 9 26.46 -8.16 -18.59
N LEU A 10 25.95 -8.72 -19.70
CA LEU A 10 24.95 -8.07 -20.53
C LEU A 10 23.66 -7.80 -19.74
N LEU A 11 23.15 -8.79 -19.00
CA LEU A 11 21.96 -8.62 -18.18
C LEU A 11 22.17 -7.61 -17.06
N PHE A 12 23.34 -7.62 -16.41
CA PHE A 12 23.68 -6.63 -15.39
C PHE A 12 23.71 -5.21 -15.97
N LEU A 13 24.32 -5.04 -17.15
CA LEU A 13 24.33 -3.76 -17.86
C LEU A 13 22.92 -3.30 -18.22
N LEU A 14 22.08 -4.19 -18.76
CA LEU A 14 20.69 -3.87 -19.10
C LEU A 14 19.88 -3.49 -17.86
N LEU A 15 20.04 -4.21 -16.76
CA LEU A 15 19.36 -3.94 -15.50
C LEU A 15 19.76 -2.57 -14.93
N THR A 16 21.04 -2.23 -14.99
CA THR A 16 21.56 -0.94 -14.53
C THR A 16 21.16 0.22 -15.45
N LEU A 17 21.06 0.02 -16.76
CA LEU A 17 20.53 1.03 -17.69
C LEU A 17 19.04 1.30 -17.47
N ILE A 18 18.25 0.26 -17.23
CA ILE A 18 16.80 0.37 -17.04
C ILE A 18 16.45 1.00 -15.68
N ASN A 19 17.16 0.63 -14.62
CA ASN A 19 16.82 1.01 -13.23
C ASN A 19 17.78 2.04 -12.62
N GLY A 20 18.97 2.22 -13.19
CA GLY A 20 19.99 3.15 -12.68
C GLY A 20 19.50 4.60 -12.57
N PRO A 21 18.77 5.15 -13.57
CA PRO A 21 18.19 6.50 -13.46
C PRO A 21 17.23 6.63 -12.28
N ALA A 22 16.40 5.60 -12.04
CA ALA A 22 15.48 5.55 -10.91
C ALA A 22 16.23 5.55 -9.57
N LEU A 23 17.31 4.75 -9.45
CA LEU A 23 18.17 4.75 -8.26
C LEU A 23 18.92 6.07 -8.06
N ALA A 24 19.25 6.77 -9.15
CA ALA A 24 19.90 8.09 -9.11
C ALA A 24 18.93 9.26 -8.84
N GLY A 25 17.65 8.98 -8.56
CA GLY A 25 16.63 10.01 -8.32
C GLY A 25 16.25 10.82 -9.56
N LYS A 26 16.71 10.43 -10.74
CA LYS A 26 16.31 11.02 -12.03
C LYS A 26 15.10 10.23 -12.52
N GLY A 27 13.91 10.71 -12.17
CA GLY A 27 12.61 10.02 -12.25
C GLY A 27 12.10 9.54 -13.61
N GLN A 28 12.95 9.26 -14.60
CA GLN A 28 12.56 8.56 -15.82
C GLN A 28 12.88 7.07 -15.69
N VAL A 29 11.87 6.30 -15.29
CA VAL A 29 11.91 4.84 -15.24
C VAL A 29 11.32 4.30 -16.54
N ALA A 30 11.80 3.15 -17.03
CA ALA A 30 11.17 2.47 -18.17
C ALA A 30 9.66 2.23 -17.91
N GLY A 31 8.85 2.08 -18.96
CA GLY A 31 7.37 2.03 -18.87
C GLY A 31 6.81 1.01 -17.85
N GLY A 32 7.47 -0.14 -17.66
CA GLY A 32 7.08 -1.11 -16.62
C GLY A 32 7.31 -0.62 -15.19
N GLY A 33 8.32 0.22 -14.96
CA GLY A 33 8.52 0.91 -13.68
C GLY A 33 7.46 1.97 -13.41
N ILE A 34 7.05 2.72 -14.44
CA ILE A 34 5.95 3.69 -14.34
C ILE A 34 4.64 2.98 -13.95
N ALA A 35 4.31 1.87 -14.59
CA ALA A 35 3.11 1.10 -14.26
C ALA A 35 3.10 0.63 -12.78
N ARG A 36 4.23 0.10 -12.30
CA ARG A 36 4.39 -0.29 -10.89
C ARG A 36 4.29 0.90 -9.93
N THR A 37 4.84 2.06 -10.31
CA THR A 37 4.72 3.29 -9.51
C THR A 37 3.27 3.76 -9.44
N ILE A 38 2.52 3.72 -10.54
CA ILE A 38 1.09 4.08 -10.55
C ILE A 38 0.30 3.15 -9.62
N GLU A 39 0.49 1.84 -9.75
CA GLU A 39 -0.17 0.84 -8.91
C GLU A 39 0.14 1.07 -7.42
N CYS A 40 1.43 1.27 -7.09
CA CYS A 40 1.87 1.53 -5.73
C CYS A 40 1.25 2.81 -5.16
N ASN A 41 1.24 3.90 -5.95
CA ASN A 41 0.67 5.18 -5.53
C ASN A 41 -0.84 5.07 -5.28
N GLN A 42 -1.57 4.36 -6.14
CA GLN A 42 -3.00 4.11 -5.95
C GLN A 42 -3.28 3.28 -4.68
N ASN A 43 -2.42 2.28 -4.40
CA ASN A 43 -2.54 1.48 -3.19
C ASN A 43 -2.29 2.33 -1.93
N ILE A 44 -1.27 3.18 -1.94
CA ILE A 44 -0.97 4.10 -0.83
C ILE A 44 -2.15 5.06 -0.60
N ALA A 45 -2.67 5.68 -1.65
CA ALA A 45 -3.83 6.58 -1.56
C ALA A 45 -5.04 5.89 -0.91
N ARG A 46 -5.35 4.66 -1.35
CA ARG A 46 -6.42 3.85 -0.77
C ARG A 46 -6.21 3.57 0.72
N TYR A 47 -4.98 3.25 1.13
CA TYR A 47 -4.69 3.00 2.55
C TYR A 47 -4.84 4.25 3.40
N LEU A 48 -4.48 5.43 2.88
CA LEU A 48 -4.68 6.70 3.57
C LEU A 48 -6.18 6.99 3.76
N GLU A 49 -7.00 6.79 2.73
CA GLU A 49 -8.46 6.94 2.82
C GLU A 49 -9.07 5.99 3.86
N LEU A 50 -8.64 4.72 3.88
CA LEU A 50 -9.10 3.74 4.85
C LEU A 50 -8.68 4.09 6.28
N ASP A 51 -7.46 4.59 6.47
CA ASP A 51 -6.99 5.03 7.78
C ASP A 51 -7.79 6.24 8.29
N GLU A 52 -8.06 7.21 7.43
CA GLU A 52 -8.91 8.35 7.75
C GLU A 52 -10.33 7.92 8.13
N GLN A 53 -10.94 7.02 7.35
CA GLN A 53 -12.26 6.46 7.68
C GLN A 53 -12.25 5.71 9.02
N ARG A 54 -11.18 4.98 9.33
CA ARG A 54 -11.04 4.31 10.63
C ARG A 54 -10.94 5.32 11.78
N ARG A 55 -10.15 6.39 11.62
CA ARG A 55 -10.04 7.45 12.63
C ARG A 55 -11.40 8.11 12.88
N GLN A 56 -12.13 8.47 11.81
CA GLN A 56 -13.47 9.06 11.93
C GLN A 56 -14.47 8.12 12.63
N ARG A 57 -14.42 6.81 12.35
CA ARG A 57 -15.26 5.80 13.04
C ARG A 57 -14.81 5.46 14.45
N SER A 58 -13.54 5.68 14.78
CA SER A 58 -12.97 5.39 16.11
C SER A 58 -13.51 6.35 17.17
N ASP A 59 -13.70 7.62 16.81
CA ASP A 59 -14.10 8.67 17.75
C ASP A 59 -15.60 8.68 18.07
N THR A 60 -16.39 7.84 17.39
CA THR A 60 -17.79 7.59 17.71
C THR A 60 -17.95 6.14 18.14
N PRO A 61 -18.08 5.83 19.45
CA PRO A 61 -18.48 4.48 19.82
C PRO A 61 -19.78 4.17 19.08
N PRO A 62 -19.94 2.98 18.47
CA PRO A 62 -21.21 2.63 17.85
C PRO A 62 -22.27 2.92 18.90
N CYS A 63 -23.29 3.70 18.54
CA CYS A 63 -24.44 3.99 19.40
C CYS A 63 -25.08 2.64 19.76
N ARG A 64 -24.51 1.95 20.74
CA ARG A 64 -25.02 0.72 21.27
C ARG A 64 -26.28 1.17 21.96
N GLU A 65 -27.43 0.85 21.35
CA GLU A 65 -28.70 1.08 22.02
C GLU A 65 -28.54 0.58 23.43
N ALA A 66 -28.76 1.47 24.40
CA ALA A 66 -28.66 1.13 25.80
C ALA A 66 -29.58 -0.07 25.99
N PHE A 67 -29.00 -1.25 26.21
CA PHE A 67 -29.74 -2.48 26.38
C PHE A 67 -30.62 -2.25 27.61
N ARG A 68 -31.88 -1.87 27.39
CA ARG A 68 -32.82 -1.63 28.48
C ARG A 68 -32.99 -2.97 29.15
N LEU A 69 -32.36 -3.14 30.31
CA LEU A 69 -32.56 -4.30 31.16
C LEU A 69 -34.07 -4.48 31.33
N SER A 70 -34.57 -5.68 31.00
CA SER A 70 -35.98 -6.01 31.14
C SER A 70 -36.44 -5.65 32.56
N ARG A 71 -37.66 -5.10 32.71
CA ARG A 71 -38.21 -4.60 33.98
C ARG A 71 -38.08 -5.58 35.16
N ARG A 72 -37.95 -6.89 34.88
CA ARG A 72 -37.73 -7.95 35.88
C ARG A 72 -36.40 -7.85 36.63
N PHE A 73 -35.44 -7.06 36.13
CA PHE A 73 -34.13 -6.85 36.74
C PHE A 73 -33.96 -5.47 37.39
N LEU A 74 -34.99 -4.63 37.39
CA LEU A 74 -34.99 -3.40 38.18
C LEU A 74 -35.42 -3.77 39.61
N LEU A 75 -34.50 -3.62 40.58
CA LEU A 75 -34.82 -3.73 42.00
C LEU A 75 -35.82 -2.61 42.37
N ALA A 76 -36.89 -3.01 43.05
CA ALA A 76 -38.10 -2.23 43.30
C ALA A 76 -37.87 -0.91 44.04
#